data_AF-A0A3M6TYQ9-F1
#
_entry.id   AF-A0A3M6TYQ9-F1
#
_cell.length_a   1.000
_cell.length_b   1.000
_cell.length_c   1.000
_cell.angle_alpha   90.00
_cell.angle_beta   90.00
_cell.angle_gamma   90.00
#
_symmetry.space_group_name_H-M   'P 1'
#
loop_
_entity.id
_entity.type
_entity.pdbx_description
1 polymer ?
#
loop_
_entity_poly.entity_id
_entity_poly.type
_entity_poly.pdbx_seq_one_letter_code
_entity_poly.pdbx_strand_id
1 'polypeptide(L)'
;MSLIFIPGNYWLDPNGGCAEDAFQAECKFSAGGQTCIYPNQLQGDNSREILKFSYEASPTQFKFLKLLSKQGVQDISHECLSNADDLTISTFNGQKITTDHPKCTSGQNEVHSIDQKDLLPLKDISTTQQKPVKFELGPVCFQ
;
A
#
# COMPACT_ATOMS: atom_id res chain seq x y z
N MET A 1 -12.19 34.93 5.29
CA MET A 1 -10.90 34.42 4.79
C MET A 1 -11.05 32.91 4.66
N SER A 2 -11.33 32.40 3.46
CA SER A 2 -11.37 30.95 3.26
C SER A 2 -9.94 30.46 3.06
N LEU A 3 -9.47 29.57 3.93
CA LEU A 3 -8.19 28.89 3.73
C LEU A 3 -8.35 27.96 2.51
N ILE A 4 -7.60 28.25 1.44
CA ILE A 4 -7.53 27.38 0.26
C ILE A 4 -6.37 26.41 0.50
N PHE A 5 -6.68 25.14 0.71
CA PHE A 5 -5.69 24.07 0.75
C PHE A 5 -5.50 23.52 -0.66
N ILE A 6 -4.27 23.60 -1.18
CA ILE A 6 -3.93 23.15 -2.54
C ILE A 6 -3.47 21.68 -2.45
N PRO A 7 -4.02 20.75 -3.24
CA PRO A 7 -3.50 19.38 -3.27
C PRO A 7 -2.02 19.34 -3.67
N GLY A 8 -1.23 18.48 -3.03
CA GLY A 8 0.19 18.38 -3.31
C GLY A 8 0.96 17.59 -2.26
N ASN A 9 2.30 17.61 -2.36
CA ASN A 9 3.18 16.91 -1.43
C ASN A 9 3.54 17.79 -0.23
N TYR A 10 3.38 17.24 0.97
CA TYR A 10 3.64 17.89 2.25
C TYR A 10 4.47 17.00 3.17
N TRP A 11 5.26 17.62 4.05
CA TRP A 11 5.92 16.92 5.14
C TRP A 11 4.95 16.78 6.31
N LEU A 12 4.76 15.55 6.78
CA LEU A 12 3.83 15.22 7.85
C LEU A 12 4.57 14.57 9.01
N ASP A 13 4.15 14.92 10.23
CA ASP A 13 4.60 14.30 11.47
C ASP A 13 3.39 13.99 12.39
N PRO A 14 2.65 12.89 12.12
CA PRO A 14 1.48 12.51 12.90
C PRO A 14 1.83 11.97 14.29
N ASN A 15 3.07 11.56 14.56
CA ASN A 15 3.49 11.14 15.90
C ASN A 15 3.73 12.34 16.84
N GLY A 16 3.97 13.54 16.28
CA GLY A 16 4.12 14.81 17.00
C GLY A 16 5.37 14.91 17.88
N GLY A 17 6.36 14.06 17.65
CA GLY A 17 7.59 13.92 18.41
C GLY A 17 8.75 14.68 17.78
N CYS A 18 9.79 13.94 17.37
CA CYS A 18 10.97 14.54 16.75
C CYS A 18 10.69 14.79 15.26
N ALA A 19 10.65 16.06 14.84
CA ALA A 19 10.36 16.43 13.46
C ALA A 19 11.34 15.86 12.42
N GLU A 20 12.49 15.31 12.83
CA GLU A 20 13.45 14.64 11.94
C GLU A 20 12.93 13.32 11.35
N ASP A 21 11.90 12.70 11.96
CA ASP A 21 11.26 11.49 11.44
C ASP A 21 9.95 11.77 10.68
N ALA A 22 9.72 13.05 10.33
CA ALA A 22 8.68 13.45 9.40
C ALA A 22 8.92 12.79 8.02
N PHE A 23 7.84 12.59 7.27
CA PHE A 23 7.89 11.99 5.93
C PHE A 23 7.06 12.80 4.94
N GLN A 24 7.38 12.69 3.66
CA GLN A 24 6.61 13.29 2.59
C GLN A 24 5.38 12.43 2.22
N ALA A 25 4.23 13.07 2.05
CA ALA A 25 3.01 12.45 1.56
C ALA A 25 2.22 13.40 0.65
N GLU A 26 1.41 12.82 -0.24
CA GLU A 26 0.46 13.57 -1.06
C GLU A 26 -0.82 13.81 -0.25
N CYS A 27 -1.17 15.07 -0.02
CA CYS A 27 -2.44 15.47 0.58
C CYS A 27 -3.46 15.81 -0.51
N LYS A 28 -4.51 15.00 -0.63
CA LYS A 28 -5.64 15.21 -1.55
C LYS A 28 -6.77 15.92 -0.81
N PHE A 29 -6.65 17.24 -0.65
CA PHE A 29 -7.66 18.06 0.04
C PHE A 29 -9.02 18.07 -0.68
N SER A 30 -9.03 17.93 -2.01
CA SER A 30 -10.26 17.78 -2.81
C SER A 30 -10.99 16.45 -2.56
N ALA A 31 -10.30 15.43 -2.02
CA ALA A 31 -10.86 14.12 -1.68
C ALA A 31 -11.26 14.02 -0.20
N GLY A 32 -11.60 15.15 0.44
CA GLY A 32 -11.96 15.17 1.86
C GLY A 32 -10.77 15.04 2.81
N GLY A 33 -9.57 15.43 2.37
CA GLY A 33 -8.37 15.48 3.22
C GLY A 33 -7.58 14.18 3.29
N GLN A 34 -7.58 13.38 2.22
CA GLN A 34 -6.88 12.10 2.21
C GLN A 34 -5.35 12.29 2.17
N THR A 35 -4.63 11.52 2.97
CA THR A 35 -3.15 11.49 3.01
C THR A 35 -2.66 10.21 2.35
N CYS A 36 -1.93 10.32 1.24
CA CYS A 36 -1.46 9.21 0.43
C CYS A 36 0.08 9.10 0.42
N ILE A 37 0.61 7.92 0.69
CA ILE A 37 2.05 7.65 0.74
C ILE A 37 2.38 6.62 -0.34
N TYR A 38 3.26 6.99 -1.26
CA TYR A 38 3.70 6.12 -2.33
C TYR A 38 4.82 5.18 -1.86
N PRO A 39 4.90 3.95 -2.41
CA PRO A 39 6.04 3.07 -2.15
C PRO A 39 7.32 3.64 -2.78
N ASN A 40 8.43 3.60 -2.04
CA ASN A 40 9.72 4.17 -2.45
C ASN A 40 10.48 3.23 -3.39
N GLN A 41 10.54 1.95 -3.07
CA GLN A 41 11.28 0.94 -3.82
C GLN A 41 10.60 -0.43 -3.72
N LEU A 42 10.67 -1.17 -4.83
CA LEU A 42 10.39 -2.61 -4.86
C LEU A 42 11.72 -3.34 -4.68
N GLN A 43 11.93 -3.99 -3.55
CA GLN A 43 13.14 -4.79 -3.32
C GLN A 43 12.84 -6.27 -3.62
N GLY A 44 13.48 -6.81 -4.67
CA GLY A 44 13.49 -8.24 -4.93
C GLY A 44 14.67 -8.93 -4.26
N ASP A 45 14.40 -9.95 -3.45
CA ASP A 45 15.44 -10.87 -3.02
C ASP A 45 15.68 -11.89 -4.14
N ASN A 46 16.87 -11.86 -4.75
CA ASN A 46 17.29 -12.75 -5.84
C ASN A 46 17.27 -14.25 -5.46
N SER A 47 16.96 -14.57 -4.20
CA SER A 47 16.96 -15.93 -3.67
C SER A 47 15.58 -16.60 -3.72
N ARG A 48 14.50 -15.81 -3.62
CA ARG A 48 13.08 -16.25 -3.66
C ARG A 48 12.21 -15.02 -3.97
N GLU A 49 11.67 -14.93 -5.19
CA GLU A 49 10.28 -14.60 -5.59
C GLU A 49 9.39 -13.62 -4.78
N ILE A 50 9.94 -12.91 -3.81
CA ILE A 50 9.25 -12.06 -2.84
C ILE A 50 9.69 -10.64 -3.16
N LEU A 51 8.73 -9.83 -3.58
CA LEU A 51 8.96 -8.41 -3.85
C LEU A 51 8.44 -7.64 -2.65
N LYS A 52 9.37 -7.08 -1.87
CA LYS A 52 9.08 -6.32 -0.66
C LYS A 52 8.86 -4.86 -1.01
N PHE A 53 7.88 -4.25 -0.35
CA PHE A 53 7.52 -2.86 -0.50
C PHE A 53 8.11 -2.04 0.64
N SER A 54 8.76 -0.93 0.30
CA SER A 54 9.21 0.07 1.28
C SER A 54 8.42 1.36 1.10
N TYR A 55 8.23 2.09 2.21
CA TYR A 55 7.59 3.40 2.25
C TYR A 55 8.49 4.34 3.04
N GLU A 56 8.36 5.64 2.80
CA GLU A 56 9.13 6.65 3.53
C GLU A 56 8.74 6.73 5.00
N ALA A 57 7.44 6.63 5.29
CA ALA A 57 6.92 6.68 6.65
C ALA A 57 7.36 5.46 7.48
N SER A 58 7.79 5.71 8.71
CA SER A 58 8.19 4.65 9.65
C SER A 58 6.98 3.86 10.19
N PRO A 59 7.19 2.66 10.76
CA PRO A 59 6.12 1.92 11.43
C PRO A 59 5.40 2.72 12.52
N THR A 60 6.14 3.57 13.25
CA THR A 60 5.56 4.48 14.26
C THR A 60 4.64 5.49 13.59
N GLN A 61 5.08 6.13 12.50
CA GLN A 61 4.25 7.10 11.78
C GLN A 61 2.97 6.45 11.22
N PHE A 62 3.06 5.25 10.64
CA PHE A 62 1.88 4.49 10.20
C PHE A 62 0.91 4.14 11.34
N LYS A 63 1.43 3.82 12.53
CA LYS A 63 0.58 3.57 13.70
C LYS A 63 -0.24 4.81 14.04
N PHE A 64 0.35 6.00 14.03
CA PHE A 64 -0.38 7.24 14.29
C PHE A 64 -1.35 7.59 13.17
N LEU A 65 -0.97 7.42 11.89
CA LEU A 65 -1.90 7.59 10.77
C LEU A 65 -3.15 6.72 10.92
N LYS A 66 -2.99 5.44 11.29
CA LYS A 66 -4.11 4.53 11.54
C LYS A 66 -4.99 4.93 12.73
N LEU A 67 -4.42 5.57 13.76
CA LEU A 67 -5.14 6.03 14.94
C LEU A 67 -5.93 7.32 14.66
N LEU A 68 -5.36 8.20 13.82
CA LEU A 68 -5.93 9.51 13.50
C LEU A 68 -6.92 9.48 12.32
N SER A 69 -7.00 8.34 11.61
CA SER A 69 -7.84 8.18 10.43
C SER A 69 -9.01 7.25 10.70
N LYS A 70 -10.15 7.53 10.06
CA LYS A 70 -11.36 6.71 10.14
C LYS A 70 -11.23 5.47 9.25
N GLN A 71 -10.62 5.64 8.09
CA GLN A 71 -10.50 4.62 7.06
C GLN A 71 -9.13 4.69 6.38
N GLY A 72 -8.79 3.63 5.66
CA GLY A 72 -7.59 3.57 4.85
C GLY A 72 -7.81 2.64 3.68
N VAL A 73 -7.20 2.94 2.54
CA VAL A 73 -7.30 2.14 1.33
C VAL A 73 -5.94 2.01 0.66
N GLN A 74 -5.67 0.85 0.09
CA GLN A 74 -4.56 0.65 -0.82
C GLN A 74 -4.96 -0.34 -1.92
N ASP A 75 -4.62 0.02 -3.15
CA ASP A 75 -4.87 -0.80 -4.32
C ASP A 75 -3.58 -1.46 -4.81
N ILE A 76 -3.69 -2.71 -5.25
CA ILE A 76 -2.65 -3.40 -6.00
C ILE A 76 -3.28 -4.07 -7.23
N SER A 77 -2.73 -3.77 -8.40
CA SER A 77 -3.13 -4.38 -9.66
C SER A 77 -2.09 -5.43 -10.05
N HIS A 78 -2.48 -6.64 -10.44
CA HIS A 78 -1.55 -7.64 -10.95
C HIS A 78 -2.14 -8.41 -12.13
N GLU A 79 -1.27 -8.99 -12.95
CA GLU A 79 -1.69 -9.90 -14.01
C GLU A 79 -2.21 -11.21 -13.39
N CYS A 80 -3.30 -11.74 -13.92
CA CYS A 80 -3.87 -12.98 -13.42
C CYS A 80 -3.04 -14.21 -13.78
N LEU A 81 -2.78 -15.02 -12.75
CA LEU A 81 -2.13 -16.31 -12.86
C LEU A 81 -3.15 -17.41 -13.13
N SER A 82 -2.70 -18.50 -13.76
CA SER A 82 -3.55 -19.63 -14.12
C SER A 82 -4.15 -20.35 -12.89
N ASN A 83 -3.52 -20.25 -11.72
CA ASN A 83 -4.08 -20.73 -10.46
C ASN A 83 -4.15 -19.60 -9.41
N ALA A 84 -5.27 -19.54 -8.68
CA ALA A 84 -5.56 -18.51 -7.67
C ALA A 84 -4.63 -18.57 -6.44
N ASP A 85 -4.13 -19.76 -6.08
CA ASP A 85 -3.26 -19.97 -4.92
C ASP A 85 -1.79 -19.60 -5.17
N ASP A 86 -1.46 -19.18 -6.40
CA ASP A 86 -0.08 -18.91 -6.80
C ASP A 86 0.37 -17.49 -6.47
N LEU A 87 -0.49 -16.66 -5.88
CA LEU A 87 -0.17 -15.31 -5.45
C LEU A 87 -0.53 -15.12 -3.98
N THR A 88 0.42 -14.60 -3.21
CA THR A 88 0.21 -14.20 -1.83
C THR A 88 0.58 -12.74 -1.67
N ILE A 89 -0.38 -11.94 -1.20
CA ILE A 89 -0.16 -10.55 -0.79
C ILE A 89 -0.11 -10.52 0.74
N SER A 90 1.00 -10.05 1.30
CA SER A 90 1.17 -9.94 2.75
C SER A 90 0.94 -8.52 3.22
N THR A 91 0.23 -8.40 4.35
CA THR A 91 -0.06 -7.14 5.04
C THR A 91 1.01 -6.81 6.08
N PHE A 92 1.02 -5.58 6.58
CA PHE A 92 1.98 -5.15 7.62
C PHE A 92 1.92 -6.00 8.90
N ASN A 93 0.73 -6.52 9.24
CA ASN A 93 0.52 -7.36 10.43
C ASN A 93 0.81 -8.84 10.18
N GLY A 94 1.31 -9.22 9.00
CA GLY A 94 1.60 -10.62 8.64
C GLY A 94 0.38 -11.44 8.24
N GLN A 95 -0.81 -10.84 8.20
CA GLN A 95 -1.99 -11.47 7.61
C GLN A 95 -1.79 -11.56 6.09
N LYS A 96 -2.06 -12.73 5.54
CA LYS A 96 -2.02 -12.98 4.10
C LYS A 96 -3.42 -12.74 3.53
N ILE A 97 -3.47 -12.03 2.41
CA ILE A 97 -4.67 -11.87 1.62
C ILE A 97 -4.57 -12.93 0.53
N THR A 98 -5.35 -13.99 0.70
CA THR A 98 -5.55 -15.00 -0.35
C THR A 98 -6.50 -14.39 -1.36
N THR A 99 -6.06 -14.32 -2.61
CA THR A 99 -6.88 -13.85 -3.72
C THR A 99 -7.78 -15.00 -4.16
N ASP A 100 -8.94 -15.16 -3.52
CA ASP A 100 -9.94 -16.16 -3.89
C ASP A 100 -10.51 -15.77 -5.26
N HIS A 101 -9.99 -16.38 -6.33
CA HIS A 101 -10.26 -16.01 -7.72
C HIS A 101 -10.99 -17.10 -8.51
N PRO A 102 -12.30 -17.28 -8.31
CA PRO A 102 -13.06 -18.24 -9.11
C PRO A 102 -13.29 -17.81 -10.57
N LYS A 103 -12.83 -16.62 -11.02
CA LYS A 103 -13.20 -16.06 -12.34
C LYS A 103 -12.14 -15.24 -13.09
N CYS A 104 -10.85 -15.28 -12.72
CA CYS A 104 -9.89 -14.53 -13.54
C CYS A 104 -9.42 -15.33 -14.77
N THR A 105 -9.32 -14.65 -15.92
CA THR A 105 -8.75 -15.20 -17.16
C THR A 105 -7.27 -14.79 -17.26
N SER A 106 -6.37 -15.74 -17.52
CA SER A 106 -4.94 -15.47 -17.67
C SER A 106 -4.68 -14.36 -18.70
N GLY A 107 -3.88 -13.35 -18.33
CA GLY A 107 -3.59 -12.17 -19.15
C GLY A 107 -4.50 -10.96 -18.92
N GLN A 108 -5.53 -11.08 -18.06
CA GLN A 108 -6.26 -9.91 -17.56
C GLN A 108 -5.57 -9.33 -16.32
N ASN A 109 -5.64 -8.00 -16.16
CA ASN A 109 -5.22 -7.33 -14.95
C ASN A 109 -6.36 -7.32 -13.95
N GLU A 110 -6.04 -7.64 -12.71
CA GLU A 110 -6.97 -7.66 -11.60
C GLU A 110 -6.50 -6.70 -10.51
N VAL A 111 -7.45 -5.94 -9.96
CA VAL A 111 -7.21 -4.94 -8.94
C VAL A 111 -7.79 -5.42 -7.63
N HIS A 112 -6.94 -5.51 -6.61
CA HIS A 112 -7.33 -5.73 -5.23
C HIS A 112 -7.31 -4.41 -4.47
N SER A 113 -8.49 -3.98 -4.02
CA SER A 113 -8.65 -2.85 -3.10
C SER A 113 -8.76 -3.36 -1.67
N ILE A 114 -7.80 -2.99 -0.83
CA ILE A 114 -7.80 -3.33 0.59
C ILE A 114 -8.24 -2.08 1.36
N ASP A 115 -9.44 -2.12 1.96
CA ASP A 115 -10.06 -1.03 2.71
C ASP A 115 -9.97 -1.20 4.24
N GLN A 116 -9.45 -2.34 4.70
CA GLN A 116 -9.19 -2.59 6.11
C GLN A 116 -7.91 -1.89 6.56
N LYS A 117 -8.04 -0.65 7.06
CA LYS A 117 -6.90 0.22 7.45
C LYS A 117 -5.85 -0.45 8.35
N ASP A 118 -6.25 -1.41 9.17
CA ASP A 118 -5.35 -2.07 10.11
C ASP A 118 -4.39 -3.04 9.39
N LEU A 119 -4.76 -3.53 8.21
CA LEU A 119 -3.92 -4.36 7.32
C LEU A 119 -2.92 -3.54 6.48
N LEU A 120 -3.14 -2.24 6.37
CA LEU A 120 -2.30 -1.37 5.54
C LEU A 120 -1.02 -0.94 6.28
N PRO A 121 0.05 -0.52 5.58
CA PRO A 121 0.27 -0.72 4.15
C PRO A 121 0.54 -2.20 3.81
N LEU A 122 0.39 -2.55 2.53
CA LEU A 122 0.86 -3.82 2.00
C LEU A 122 2.39 -3.90 2.12
N LYS A 123 2.89 -5.10 2.45
CA LYS A 123 4.30 -5.32 2.81
C LYS A 123 5.08 -6.04 1.72
N ASP A 124 4.49 -7.09 1.14
CA ASP A 124 5.13 -7.88 0.11
C ASP A 124 4.10 -8.59 -0.78
N ILE A 125 4.56 -8.95 -1.96
CA ILE A 125 3.87 -9.84 -2.89
C ILE A 125 4.81 -10.99 -3.23
N SER A 126 4.29 -12.21 -3.28
CA SER A 126 5.07 -13.39 -3.58
C SER A 126 4.27 -14.40 -4.40
N THR A 127 4.98 -15.17 -5.21
CA THR A 127 4.40 -16.25 -6.00
C THR A 127 5.05 -17.59 -5.69
N THR A 128 4.32 -18.67 -5.97
CA THR A 128 4.77 -20.07 -5.86
C THR A 128 5.51 -20.55 -7.12
N GLN A 129 5.37 -19.85 -8.25
CA GLN A 129 5.63 -20.39 -9.59
C GLN A 129 7.02 -20.17 -10.20
N GLN A 130 8.04 -19.66 -9.50
CA GLN A 130 9.38 -19.54 -10.11
C GLN A 130 9.53 -18.30 -11.01
N LYS A 131 8.46 -17.49 -11.20
CA LYS A 131 8.44 -16.33 -12.09
C LYS A 131 7.93 -15.05 -11.43
N PRO A 132 8.58 -13.89 -11.66
CA PRO A 132 8.10 -12.61 -11.15
C PRO A 132 6.75 -12.24 -11.78
N VAL A 133 5.76 -11.97 -10.94
CA VAL A 133 4.45 -11.45 -11.34
C VAL A 133 4.57 -9.97 -11.67
N LYS A 134 3.95 -9.55 -12.77
CA LYS A 134 3.81 -8.11 -13.07
C LYS A 134 2.69 -7.52 -12.22
N PHE A 135 2.98 -6.45 -11.51
CA PHE A 135 2.01 -5.72 -10.71
C PHE A 135 2.29 -4.21 -10.72
N GLU A 136 1.26 -3.44 -10.40
CA GLU A 136 1.31 -2.03 -10.05
C GLU A 136 0.78 -1.86 -8.63
N LEU A 137 1.59 -1.28 -7.75
CA LEU A 137 1.22 -0.99 -6.37
C LEU A 137 0.83 0.49 -6.25
N GLY A 138 -0.42 0.75 -5.86
CA GLY A 138 -0.90 2.09 -5.56
C GLY A 138 -0.40 2.63 -4.22
N PRO A 139 -0.56 3.95 -3.98
CA PRO A 139 -0.24 4.54 -2.69
C PRO A 139 -1.16 3.97 -1.60
N VAL A 140 -0.66 3.89 -0.38
CA VAL A 140 -1.50 3.69 0.80
C VAL A 140 -2.09 5.03 1.19
N CYS A 141 -3.40 5.12 1.35
CA CYS A 141 -4.09 6.36 1.63
C CYS A 141 -4.96 6.27 2.89
N PHE A 142 -4.96 7.31 3.72
CA PHE A 142 -5.72 7.38 4.96
C PHE A 142 -6.59 8.65 5.03
N GLN A 143 -7.78 8.55 5.65
CA GLN A 143 -8.75 9.64 5.83
C GLN A 143 -9.55 9.46 7.12
#